data_AF-A0A352I9R5-F1
#
_entry.id   AF-A0A352I9R5-F1
#
_cell.length_a   1.000
_cell.length_b   1.000
_cell.length_c   1.000
_cell.angle_alpha   90.00
_cell.angle_beta   90.00
_cell.angle_gamma   90.00
#
_symmetry.space_group_name_H-M   'P 1'
#
loop_
_entity.id
_entity.type
_entity.pdbx_description
1 polymer ?
#
loop_
_entity_poly.entity_id
_entity_poly.type
_entity_poly.pdbx_seq_one_letter_code
_entity_poly.pdbx_strand_id
1 'polypeptide(L)'
;MRVTKWCCQIMTQLWATADFRMYEREVREKPWMLDVDYLVFGYDMSRDGVVTVRRLWLKKVWEMCRPMLSGSGRGRVLWPLNLQIKQGVVHKIRPAKWYGTRGSFKTYGCVEDFLSALEETVYRNKDTRDDGPGWLDGTLGNYEAFCGKRLRVPRWHEIEGKYCLRRG
;
A
#
# COMPACT_ATOMS: atom_id res chain seq x y z
N MET A 1 3.59 22.37 25.00
CA MET A 1 3.35 22.04 23.59
C MET A 1 4.12 20.77 23.24
N ARG A 2 3.51 19.58 23.33
CA ARG A 2 4.20 18.30 23.06
C ARG A 2 3.98 17.90 21.61
N VAL A 3 5.04 18.01 20.80
CA VAL A 3 5.10 17.40 19.48
C VAL A 3 5.37 15.91 19.68
N THR A 4 4.34 15.11 19.91
CA THR A 4 4.45 13.65 19.79
C THR A 4 4.49 13.29 18.32
N LYS A 5 5.69 13.37 17.73
CA LYS A 5 6.01 12.65 16.50
C LYS A 5 5.93 11.16 16.85
N TRP A 6 4.83 10.52 16.47
CA TRP A 6 4.72 9.08 16.46
C TRP A 6 5.69 8.53 15.40
N CYS A 7 6.94 8.30 15.77
CA CYS A 7 7.90 7.59 14.93
C CYS A 7 7.57 6.10 14.98
N CYS A 8 6.66 5.67 14.11
CA CYS A 8 6.48 4.26 13.76
C CYS A 8 7.67 3.86 12.87
N GLN A 9 8.83 3.58 13.46
CA GLN A 9 10.11 3.49 12.73
C GLN A 9 10.69 2.09 12.60
N ILE A 10 10.11 1.05 13.21
CA ILE A 10 10.68 -0.31 13.18
C ILE A 10 9.59 -1.33 12.83
N MET A 11 9.15 -1.28 11.56
CA MET A 11 8.96 -2.43 10.64
C MET A 11 8.36 -1.98 9.29
N THR A 12 8.86 -0.86 8.79
CA THR A 12 8.39 -0.21 7.56
C THR A 12 9.51 -0.13 6.51
N GLN A 13 10.65 -0.80 6.74
CA GLN A 13 11.92 -0.49 6.07
C GLN A 13 12.20 -1.26 4.76
N LEU A 14 11.33 -2.19 4.37
CA LEU A 14 11.39 -2.76 3.02
C LEU A 14 10.29 -2.17 2.15
N TRP A 15 9.01 -2.40 2.45
CA TRP A 15 7.93 -1.99 1.56
C TRP A 15 7.60 -0.48 1.55
N ALA A 16 7.58 0.23 2.69
CA ALA A 16 7.22 1.66 2.73
C ALA A 16 8.35 2.63 2.34
N THR A 17 9.54 2.08 2.18
CA THR A 17 10.76 2.73 1.69
C THR A 17 11.15 2.23 0.31
N ALA A 18 10.60 1.10 -0.15
CA ALA A 18 10.81 0.54 -1.47
C ALA A 18 10.38 1.53 -2.54
N ASP A 19 11.19 1.54 -3.59
CA ASP A 19 10.82 2.18 -4.83
C ASP A 19 9.62 1.45 -5.44
N PHE A 20 8.62 2.19 -5.91
CA PHE A 20 7.40 1.58 -6.47
C PHE A 20 7.70 0.67 -7.66
N ARG A 21 8.67 1.06 -8.51
CA ARG A 21 9.09 0.25 -9.67
C ARG A 21 9.75 -1.06 -9.25
N MET A 22 10.53 -1.04 -8.19
CA MET A 22 11.13 -2.28 -7.66
C MET A 22 10.04 -3.17 -7.04
N TYR A 23 9.10 -2.57 -6.30
CA TYR A 23 8.04 -3.30 -5.63
C TYR A 23 7.08 -3.99 -6.61
N GLU A 24 6.65 -3.31 -7.69
CA GLU A 24 5.74 -3.93 -8.67
C GLU A 24 6.39 -5.13 -9.39
N ARG A 25 7.69 -5.04 -9.72
CA ARG A 25 8.44 -6.15 -10.32
C ARG A 25 8.57 -7.31 -9.38
N GLU A 26 8.91 -7.02 -8.12
CA GLU A 26 9.05 -8.05 -7.11
C GLU A 26 7.73 -8.78 -6.84
N VAL A 27 6.60 -8.06 -6.84
CA VAL A 27 5.27 -8.68 -6.74
C VAL A 27 4.98 -9.54 -7.98
N ARG A 28 5.33 -9.08 -9.18
CA ARG A 28 5.13 -9.87 -10.41
C ARG A 28 5.98 -11.15 -10.41
N GLU A 29 7.26 -11.06 -10.05
CA GLU A 29 8.21 -12.17 -10.08
C GLU A 29 8.04 -13.13 -8.88
N LYS A 30 7.69 -12.59 -7.72
CA LYS A 30 7.59 -13.31 -6.44
C LYS A 30 6.26 -13.02 -5.74
N PRO A 31 5.11 -13.36 -6.36
CA PRO A 31 3.80 -12.95 -5.85
C PRO A 31 3.43 -13.59 -4.50
N TRP A 32 4.09 -14.67 -4.09
CA TRP A 32 3.95 -15.22 -2.74
C TRP A 32 4.36 -14.25 -1.62
N MET A 33 5.12 -13.20 -1.94
CA MET A 33 5.39 -12.12 -0.98
C MET A 33 4.14 -11.38 -0.50
N LEU A 34 3.03 -11.47 -1.24
CA LEU A 34 1.74 -10.91 -0.81
C LEU A 34 1.26 -11.61 0.47
N ASP A 35 1.54 -12.90 0.63
CA ASP A 35 1.13 -13.69 1.80
C ASP A 35 2.05 -13.55 3.01
N VAL A 36 3.07 -12.69 2.95
CA VAL A 36 3.95 -12.41 4.10
C VAL A 36 3.18 -11.70 5.22
N ASP A 37 3.39 -12.18 6.45
CA ASP A 37 2.93 -11.50 7.66
C ASP A 37 3.94 -10.48 8.14
N TYR A 38 3.47 -9.24 8.28
CA TYR A 38 4.21 -8.15 8.87
C TYR A 38 3.85 -8.08 10.35
N LEU A 39 4.80 -8.49 11.19
CA LEU A 39 4.80 -8.07 12.58
C LEU A 39 5.06 -6.54 12.59
N VAL A 40 4.41 -5.77 13.44
CA VAL A 40 4.62 -4.31 13.53
C VAL A 40 4.66 -3.89 14.98
N PHE A 41 5.73 -3.20 15.39
CA PHE A 41 5.88 -2.64 16.73
C PHE A 41 5.58 -1.14 16.72
N GLY A 42 4.54 -0.73 17.44
CA GLY A 42 4.34 0.66 17.82
C GLY A 42 5.08 0.92 19.12
N TYR A 43 6.24 1.56 19.06
CA TYR A 43 7.06 1.86 20.23
C TYR A 43 7.18 3.38 20.46
N ASP A 44 7.62 3.72 21.66
CA ASP A 44 7.94 5.07 22.09
C ASP A 44 9.26 5.06 22.87
N MET A 45 9.96 6.19 22.92
CA MET A 45 11.23 6.33 23.63
C MET A 45 11.12 7.49 24.61
N SER A 46 11.39 7.21 25.89
CA SER A 46 11.42 8.26 26.91
C SER A 46 12.62 9.21 26.71
N ARG A 47 12.61 10.35 27.40
CA ARG A 47 13.77 11.27 27.41
C ARG A 47 15.04 10.61 27.95
N ASP A 48 14.87 9.64 28.84
CA ASP A 48 15.96 8.87 29.46
C ASP A 48 16.42 7.68 28.57
N GLY A 49 15.88 7.57 27.36
CA GLY A 49 16.28 6.54 26.39
C GLY A 49 15.58 5.18 26.56
N VAL A 50 14.59 5.07 27.45
CA VAL A 50 13.86 3.81 27.65
C VAL A 50 12.89 3.57 26.48
N VAL A 51 13.10 2.49 25.73
CA VAL A 51 12.22 2.06 24.64
C VAL A 51 11.09 1.22 25.21
N THR A 52 9.85 1.61 24.93
CA THR A 52 8.65 0.87 25.35
C THR A 52 7.82 0.50 24.13
N VAL A 53 7.60 -0.79 23.91
CA VAL A 53 6.61 -1.28 22.94
C VAL A 53 5.21 -1.00 23.49
N ARG A 54 4.47 -0.11 22.83
CA ARG A 54 3.11 0.28 23.22
C ARG A 54 2.05 -0.59 22.57
N ARG A 55 2.32 -1.07 21.35
CA ARG A 55 1.37 -1.84 20.53
C ARG A 55 2.11 -2.83 19.65
N LEU A 56 1.45 -3.94 19.39
CA LEU A 56 1.90 -4.99 18.50
C LEU A 56 0.78 -5.30 17.52
N TRP A 57 1.13 -5.49 16.25
CA TRP A 57 0.19 -5.95 15.22
C TRP A 57 0.84 -7.05 14.39
N LEU A 58 0.01 -7.97 13.89
CA LEU A 58 0.35 -8.90 12.83
C LEU A 58 -0.59 -8.59 11.65
N LYS A 59 -0.03 -8.23 10.49
CA LYS A 59 -0.80 -7.69 9.36
C LYS A 59 -0.29 -8.20 8.02
N LYS A 60 -1.19 -8.34 7.06
CA LYS A 60 -0.85 -8.47 5.65
C LYS A 60 -0.60 -7.09 5.04
N VAL A 61 0.13 -7.05 3.92
CA VAL A 61 0.49 -5.77 3.26
C VAL A 61 -0.75 -4.96 2.86
N TRP A 62 -1.80 -5.63 2.34
CA TRP A 62 -3.03 -4.98 1.90
C TRP A 62 -3.80 -4.32 3.06
N GLU A 63 -3.75 -4.89 4.26
CA GLU A 63 -4.37 -4.32 5.46
C GLU A 63 -3.71 -3.01 5.92
N MET A 64 -2.50 -2.74 5.43
CA MET A 64 -1.73 -1.52 5.73
C MET A 64 -1.70 -0.55 4.55
N CYS A 65 -2.28 -0.89 3.41
CA CYS A 65 -2.34 -0.05 2.21
C CYS A 65 -3.75 0.51 2.01
N ARG A 66 -3.86 1.66 1.34
CA ARG A 66 -5.12 2.36 1.04
C ARG A 66 -4.97 3.26 -0.17
N PRO A 67 -6.06 3.80 -0.75
CA PRO A 67 -5.99 4.90 -1.72
C PRO A 67 -5.61 6.24 -1.11
N MET A 68 -5.24 7.21 -1.97
CA MET A 68 -5.00 8.59 -1.57
C MET A 68 -5.54 9.61 -2.58
N LEU A 69 -5.76 10.84 -2.12
CA LEU A 69 -5.86 11.99 -3.00
C LEU A 69 -4.49 12.67 -3.07
N SER A 70 -3.99 12.87 -4.28
CA SER A 70 -2.81 13.69 -4.56
C SER A 70 -3.21 15.03 -5.15
N GLY A 71 -2.38 16.06 -4.97
CA GLY A 71 -2.66 17.43 -5.39
C GLY A 71 -3.41 18.25 -4.33
N SER A 72 -3.82 19.48 -4.69
CA SER A 72 -4.48 20.42 -3.78
C SER A 72 -5.65 21.14 -4.45
N GLY A 73 -6.63 21.56 -3.65
CA GLY A 73 -7.81 22.27 -4.13
C GLY A 73 -8.69 21.44 -5.09
N ARG A 74 -9.03 22.04 -6.23
CA ARG A 74 -9.90 21.44 -7.27
C ARG A 74 -9.18 20.40 -8.14
N GLY A 75 -7.85 20.39 -8.17
CA GLY A 75 -7.04 19.47 -8.97
C GLY A 75 -6.66 18.17 -8.25
N ARG A 76 -7.49 17.70 -7.32
CA ARG A 76 -7.19 16.46 -6.59
C ARG A 76 -7.43 15.24 -7.48
N VAL A 77 -6.43 14.36 -7.53
CA VAL A 77 -6.47 13.11 -8.30
C VAL A 77 -6.52 11.95 -7.31
N LEU A 78 -7.48 11.06 -7.48
CA LEU A 78 -7.53 9.80 -6.75
C LEU A 78 -6.46 8.86 -7.30
N TRP A 79 -5.51 8.47 -6.45
CA TRP A 79 -4.57 7.41 -6.73
C TRP A 79 -5.04 6.12 -6.06
N PRO A 80 -5.01 4.98 -6.78
CA PRO A 80 -5.47 3.72 -6.24
C PRO A 80 -4.70 3.35 -4.98
N LEU A 81 -3.38 3.58 -4.94
CA LEU A 81 -2.51 3.38 -3.78
C LEU A 81 -2.13 4.70 -3.09
N ASN A 82 -1.68 4.61 -1.84
CA ASN A 82 -1.08 5.70 -1.10
C ASN A 82 0.42 5.75 -1.43
N LEU A 83 0.85 6.86 -1.98
CA LEU A 83 2.11 6.99 -2.70
C LEU A 83 2.85 8.26 -2.27
N GLN A 84 4.16 8.24 -2.42
CA GLN A 84 4.98 9.43 -2.48
C GLN A 84 5.24 9.79 -3.94
N ILE A 85 4.62 10.88 -4.39
CA ILE A 85 4.75 11.39 -5.76
C ILE A 85 5.63 12.65 -5.72
N LYS A 86 6.62 12.73 -6.60
CA LYS A 86 7.41 13.95 -6.83
C LYS A 86 7.45 14.24 -8.33
N GLN A 87 7.21 15.49 -8.70
CA GLN A 87 7.22 15.92 -10.12
C GLN A 87 6.34 15.04 -11.04
N GLY A 88 5.24 14.50 -10.50
CA GLY A 88 4.32 13.62 -11.24
C GLY A 88 4.78 12.17 -11.42
N VAL A 89 5.91 11.79 -10.82
CA VAL A 89 6.45 10.42 -10.83
C VAL A 89 6.22 9.77 -9.47
N VAL A 90 5.78 8.52 -9.47
CA VAL A 90 5.61 7.72 -8.25
C VAL A 90 6.98 7.20 -7.81
N HIS A 91 7.42 7.58 -6.62
CA HIS A 91 8.67 7.07 -6.05
C HIS A 91 8.46 5.91 -5.10
N LYS A 92 7.53 6.01 -4.16
CA LYS A 92 7.41 5.03 -3.07
C LYS A 92 5.95 4.74 -2.74
N ILE A 93 5.66 3.52 -2.33
CA ILE A 93 4.40 3.20 -1.64
C ILE A 93 4.46 3.66 -0.18
N ARG A 94 3.33 4.10 0.36
CA ARG A 94 3.22 4.63 1.73
C ARG A 94 2.13 3.89 2.51
N PRO A 95 2.40 3.45 3.74
CA PRO A 95 1.40 2.85 4.60
C PRO A 95 0.27 3.83 4.90
N ALA A 96 -0.92 3.28 5.06
CA ALA A 96 -2.01 3.90 5.77
C ALA A 96 -1.62 4.16 7.24
N LYS A 97 -2.29 5.10 7.87
CA LYS A 97 -2.36 5.15 9.34
C LYS A 97 -3.48 4.22 9.81
N TRP A 98 -3.33 2.92 9.60
CA TRP A 98 -4.40 1.92 9.81
C TRP A 98 -4.85 1.82 11.28
N TYR A 99 -3.98 2.19 12.22
CA TYR A 99 -4.24 2.21 13.66
C TYR A 99 -5.01 3.45 14.13
N GLY A 100 -5.34 4.39 13.24
CA GLY A 100 -6.11 5.59 13.54
C GLY A 100 -7.58 5.46 13.16
N THR A 101 -8.46 6.17 13.89
CA THR A 101 -9.92 6.15 13.67
C THR A 101 -10.42 7.16 12.64
N ARG A 102 -9.53 7.96 12.05
CA ARG A 102 -9.90 9.10 11.18
C ARG A 102 -9.21 9.00 9.82
N GLY A 103 -10.00 8.82 8.77
CA GLY A 103 -9.52 8.88 7.39
C GLY A 103 -10.68 8.93 6.41
N SER A 104 -10.50 9.62 5.28
CA SER A 104 -11.42 9.54 4.13
C SER A 104 -11.22 8.29 3.28
N PHE A 105 -10.29 7.42 3.68
CA PHE A 105 -9.93 6.21 2.93
C PHE A 105 -9.78 5.04 3.89
N LYS A 106 -10.36 3.90 3.52
CA LYS A 106 -10.18 2.62 4.21
C LYS A 106 -8.98 1.87 3.65
N THR A 107 -8.40 0.99 4.47
CA THR A 107 -7.42 0.01 4.00
C THR A 107 -8.10 -1.10 3.22
N TYR A 108 -7.34 -1.87 2.43
CA TYR A 108 -7.90 -2.97 1.65
C TYR A 108 -8.36 -4.13 2.52
N GLY A 109 -9.48 -4.74 2.14
CA GLY A 109 -10.05 -5.89 2.84
C GLY A 109 -9.45 -7.23 2.42
N CYS A 110 -8.91 -7.32 1.21
CA CYS A 110 -8.35 -8.55 0.65
C CYS A 110 -7.20 -8.27 -0.35
N VAL A 111 -6.49 -9.33 -0.72
CA VAL A 111 -5.37 -9.27 -1.67
C VAL A 111 -5.83 -8.89 -3.07
N GLU A 112 -7.02 -9.31 -3.49
CA GLU A 112 -7.56 -9.05 -4.82
C GLU A 112 -7.82 -7.57 -5.04
N ASP A 113 -8.43 -6.90 -4.06
CA ASP A 113 -8.70 -5.46 -4.14
C ASP A 113 -7.38 -4.65 -4.08
N PHE A 114 -6.36 -5.14 -3.37
CA PHE A 114 -5.02 -4.55 -3.37
C PHE A 114 -4.31 -4.72 -4.72
N LEU A 115 -4.36 -5.91 -5.32
CA LEU A 115 -3.78 -6.18 -6.64
C LEU A 115 -4.45 -5.34 -7.73
N SER A 116 -5.77 -5.16 -7.65
CA SER A 116 -6.52 -4.25 -8.53
C SER A 116 -6.00 -2.81 -8.43
N ALA A 117 -5.74 -2.32 -7.21
CA ALA A 117 -5.15 -1.00 -7.01
C ALA A 117 -3.69 -0.91 -7.50
N LEU A 118 -2.92 -1.99 -7.34
CA LEU A 118 -1.53 -2.05 -7.78
C LEU A 118 -1.42 -2.03 -9.31
N GLU A 119 -2.21 -2.86 -10.01
CA GLU A 119 -2.31 -2.88 -11.48
C GLU A 119 -2.65 -1.48 -12.03
N GLU A 120 -3.70 -0.86 -11.50
CA GLU A 120 -4.12 0.47 -11.95
C GLU A 120 -3.03 1.53 -11.68
N THR A 121 -2.27 1.39 -10.59
CA THR A 121 -1.14 2.27 -10.30
C THR A 121 0.03 2.05 -11.27
N VAL A 122 0.34 0.80 -11.62
CA VAL A 122 1.35 0.44 -12.64
C VAL A 122 0.99 1.11 -13.96
N TYR A 123 -0.27 1.02 -14.39
CA TYR A 123 -0.76 1.64 -15.62
C TYR A 123 -0.73 3.18 -15.60
N ARG A 124 -1.08 3.81 -14.46
CA ARG A 124 -1.12 5.28 -14.33
C ARG A 124 0.27 5.92 -14.19
N ASN A 125 1.23 5.21 -13.61
CA ASN A 125 2.56 5.74 -13.36
C ASN A 125 3.42 5.67 -14.62
N LYS A 126 3.99 6.80 -15.04
CA LYS A 126 4.76 6.92 -16.30
C LYS A 126 5.90 5.91 -16.39
N ASP A 127 6.61 5.66 -15.28
CA ASP A 127 7.83 4.84 -15.26
C ASP A 127 7.55 3.32 -15.32
N THR A 128 6.30 2.92 -15.10
CA THR A 128 5.86 1.51 -15.05
C THR A 128 4.75 1.24 -16.06
N ARG A 129 4.31 2.24 -16.82
CA ARG A 129 3.17 2.11 -17.73
C ARG A 129 3.39 1.06 -18.81
N ASP A 130 4.63 0.95 -19.29
CA ASP A 130 5.02 -0.03 -20.31
C ASP A 130 4.92 -1.47 -19.78
N ASP A 131 5.05 -1.66 -18.46
CA ASP A 131 4.87 -2.96 -17.81
C ASP A 131 3.38 -3.32 -17.66
N GLY A 132 2.46 -2.34 -17.74
CA GLY A 132 1.03 -2.49 -17.50
C GLY A 132 0.35 -3.60 -18.31
N PRO A 133 0.51 -3.67 -19.64
CA PRO A 133 -0.03 -4.78 -20.44
C PRO A 133 0.50 -6.14 -19.96
N GLY A 134 -0.41 -7.00 -19.49
CA GLY A 134 -0.06 -8.34 -19.00
C GLY A 134 0.63 -8.39 -17.63
N TRP A 135 0.76 -7.25 -16.92
CA TRP A 135 1.31 -7.22 -15.55
C TRP A 135 0.50 -8.11 -14.61
N LEU A 136 -0.83 -7.92 -14.61
CA LEU A 136 -1.72 -8.67 -13.75
C LEU A 136 -1.75 -10.14 -14.14
N ASP A 137 -1.87 -10.46 -15.43
CA ASP A 137 -1.88 -11.85 -15.91
C ASP A 137 -0.61 -12.60 -15.52
N GLY A 138 0.56 -11.97 -15.68
CA GLY A 138 1.84 -12.54 -15.26
C GLY A 138 1.91 -12.74 -13.74
N THR A 139 1.46 -11.76 -12.96
CA THR A 139 1.40 -11.84 -11.49
C THR A 139 0.49 -12.98 -11.03
N LEU A 140 -0.70 -13.10 -11.63
CA LEU A 140 -1.67 -14.15 -11.31
C LEU A 140 -1.17 -15.53 -11.70
N GLY A 141 -0.54 -15.67 -12.87
CA GLY A 141 0.06 -16.93 -13.32
C GLY A 141 1.16 -17.40 -12.37
N ASN A 142 2.05 -16.51 -11.97
CA ASN A 142 3.11 -16.83 -11.00
C ASN A 142 2.55 -17.15 -9.60
N TYR A 143 1.48 -16.47 -9.17
CA TYR A 143 0.84 -16.72 -7.89
C TYR A 143 0.15 -18.09 -7.88
N GLU A 144 -0.58 -18.44 -8.94
CA GLU A 144 -1.22 -19.74 -9.08
C GLU A 144 -0.18 -20.87 -9.15
N ALA A 145 0.92 -20.67 -9.87
CA ALA A 145 2.00 -21.66 -9.97
C ALA A 145 2.66 -21.97 -8.60
N PHE A 146 2.82 -20.97 -7.73
CA PHE A 146 3.44 -21.16 -6.41
C PHE A 146 2.44 -21.57 -5.33
N CYS A 147 1.31 -20.87 -5.22
CA CYS A 147 0.34 -21.06 -4.14
C CYS A 147 -0.74 -22.10 -4.45
N GLY A 148 -0.85 -22.56 -5.71
CA GLY A 148 -1.92 -23.47 -6.17
C GLY A 148 -3.32 -22.84 -6.14
N LYS A 149 -3.42 -21.51 -5.96
CA LYS A 149 -4.68 -20.78 -5.85
C LYS A 149 -4.76 -19.71 -6.94
N ARG A 150 -5.83 -19.77 -7.74
CA ARG A 150 -6.15 -18.72 -8.71
C ARG A 150 -6.94 -17.58 -8.05
N LEU A 151 -6.39 -16.36 -8.09
CA LEU A 151 -7.09 -15.17 -7.61
C LEU A 151 -8.00 -14.60 -8.72
N ARG A 152 -9.09 -13.94 -8.31
CA ARG A 152 -10.00 -13.21 -9.20
C ARG A 152 -9.96 -11.73 -8.85
N VAL A 153 -9.17 -10.98 -9.61
CA VAL A 153 -8.94 -9.54 -9.36
C VAL A 153 -9.94 -8.71 -10.15
N PRO A 154 -10.78 -7.87 -9.49
CA PRO A 154 -11.71 -6.99 -10.18
C PRO A 154 -10.99 -5.80 -10.81
N ARG A 155 -11.66 -5.05 -11.69
CA ARG A 155 -11.08 -3.79 -12.21
C ARG A 155 -11.17 -2.71 -11.14
N TRP A 156 -10.15 -1.84 -11.06
CA TRP A 156 -10.10 -0.83 -9.99
C TRP A 156 -11.36 0.06 -9.93
N HIS A 157 -11.86 0.50 -11.08
CA HIS A 157 -13.04 1.36 -11.17
C HIS A 157 -14.33 0.70 -10.63
N GLU A 158 -14.39 -0.63 -10.56
CA GLU A 158 -15.55 -1.37 -10.01
C GLU A 158 -15.55 -1.36 -8.48
N ILE A 159 -14.39 -1.16 -7.85
CA ILE A 159 -14.20 -1.32 -6.40
C ILE A 159 -13.75 -0.04 -5.69
N GLU A 160 -13.36 1.02 -6.40
CA GLU A 160 -12.80 2.23 -5.78
C GLU A 160 -13.75 2.89 -4.77
N GLY A 161 -15.06 2.79 -5.01
CA GLY A 161 -16.10 3.28 -4.11
C GLY A 161 -16.13 2.59 -2.74
N LYS A 162 -15.62 1.35 -2.62
CA LYS A 162 -15.49 0.64 -1.33
C LYS A 162 -14.48 1.34 -0.40
N TYR A 163 -13.48 1.97 -1.00
CA TYR A 163 -12.31 2.49 -0.30
C TYR A 163 -12.30 4.00 -0.17
N CYS A 164 -13.05 4.71 -1.01
CA CYS A 164 -13.25 6.15 -0.93
C CYS A 164 -14.46 6.46 -0.03
N LEU A 165 -14.22 6.86 1.22
CA LEU A 165 -15.28 7.32 2.10
C LEU A 165 -15.68 8.73 1.65
N ARG A 166 -16.78 8.84 0.90
CA ARG A 166 -17.42 10.13 0.65
C ARG A 166 -17.71 10.77 2.01
N ARG A 167 -17.16 11.96 2.23
CA ARG A 167 -17.69 12.84 3.27
C ARG A 167 -19.10 13.21 2.82
N GLY A 168 -20.10 12.68 3.50
CA GLY A 168 -21.42 13.32 3.56
C GLY A 168 -21.29 14.71 4.17
#